data_AF-A0A6G3WMG9-F1
#
_entry.id   AF-A0A6G3WMG9-F1
#
_cell.length_a   1.000
_cell.length_b   1.000
_cell.length_c   1.000
_cell.angle_alpha   90.00
_cell.angle_beta   90.00
_cell.angle_gamma   90.00
#
_symmetry.space_group_name_H-M   'P 1'
#
loop_
_entity.id
_entity.type
_entity.pdbx_description
1 polymer ?
#
loop_
_entity_poly.entity_id
_entity_poly.type
_entity_poly.pdbx_seq_one_letter_code
_entity_poly.pdbx_strand_id
1 'polypeptide(L)' 'RKIIGREFIRVFEQAQLEILQEDGPEVAFLVQGTLYPDVVESGGGTGTANIKSHHNVGGLPDDIEFQLVEPLRQLF' A
#
# COMPACT_ATOMS: atom_id res chain seq x y z
N ARG A 1 0.32 -12.21 11.42
CA ARG A 1 0.18 -11.16 10.38
C ARG A 1 0.42 -9.75 10.94
N LYS A 2 -0.29 -9.28 11.99
CA LYS A 2 -0.14 -7.90 12.53
C LYS A 2 1.29 -7.40 12.79
N ILE A 3 2.19 -8.24 13.33
CA ILE A 3 3.59 -7.84 13.60
C ILE A 3 4.35 -7.58 12.30
N ILE A 4 4.27 -8.51 11.34
CA ILE A 4 4.95 -8.40 10.05
C ILE A 4 4.44 -7.18 9.26
N GLY A 5 3.13 -6.97 9.20
CA GLY A 5 2.57 -5.79 8.55
C GLY A 5 3.05 -4.48 9.19
N ARG A 6 3.15 -4.43 10.52
CA ARG A 6 3.68 -3.25 11.21
C ARG A 6 5.15 -2.98 10.87
N GLU A 7 5.99 -4.01 10.90
CA GLU A 7 7.41 -3.82 10.58
C GLU A 7 7.60 -3.44 9.11
N PHE A 8 6.79 -3.97 8.20
CA PHE A 8 6.78 -3.54 6.81
C PHE A 8 6.48 -2.04 6.67
N ILE A 9 5.42 -1.56 7.32
CA ILE A 9 5.04 -0.14 7.29
C ILE A 9 6.19 0.74 7.81
N ARG A 10 6.81 0.38 8.93
CA ARG A 10 7.94 1.15 9.49
C ARG A 10 9.13 1.24 8.55
N VAL A 11 9.50 0.13 7.92
CA VAL A 11 10.61 0.11 6.95
C VAL A 11 10.25 0.93 5.71
N PHE A 12 8.99 0.88 5.28
CA PHE A 12 8.50 1.67 4.16
C PHE A 12 8.51 3.17 4.45
N GLU A 13 8.06 3.60 5.63
CA GLU A 13 8.14 5.00 6.09
C GLU A 13 9.59 5.50 6.09
N GLN A 14 10.52 4.71 6.61
CA GLN A 14 11.93 5.06 6.64
C GLN A 14 12.49 5.25 5.23
N ALA A 15 12.21 4.32 4.32
CA ALA A 15 12.64 4.42 2.92
C ALA A 15 12.03 5.63 2.20
N GLN A 16 10.77 5.96 2.51
CA GLN A 16 10.08 7.12 1.96
C GLN A 16 10.72 8.44 2.42
N LEU A 17 11.07 8.56 3.70
CA LEU A 17 11.77 9.73 4.22
C LEU A 17 13.15 9.91 3.58
N GLU A 18 13.88 8.82 3.33
CA GLU A 18 15.16 8.85 2.64
C GLU A 18 15.00 9.39 1.21
N ILE A 19 14.00 8.91 0.46
CA ILE A 19 13.70 9.42 -0.89
C ILE A 19 13.34 10.90 -0.86
N LEU A 20 12.49 11.34 0.09
CA LEU A 20 12.12 12.76 0.20
C LEU A 20 13.31 13.67 0.52
N GLN A 21 14.31 13.17 1.24
CA GLN A 21 15.54 13.91 1.54
C GLN A 21 16.45 14.03 0.31
N GLU A 22 16.47 13.02 -0.56
CA GLU A 22 17.31 12.98 -1.76
C GLU A 22 16.68 13.70 -2.97
N ASP A 23 15.42 13.41 -3.26
CA ASP A 23 14.72 13.86 -4.48
C ASP A 23 13.80 15.08 -4.25
N GLY A 24 13.58 15.47 -3.00
CA GLY A 24 12.66 16.54 -2.61
C GLY A 24 11.20 16.08 -2.44
N PRO A 25 10.26 16.99 -2.11
CA PRO A 25 8.90 16.66 -1.65
C PRO A 25 7.95 16.09 -2.73
N GLU A 26 8.43 15.77 -3.94
CA GLU A 26 7.57 15.61 -5.13
C GLU A 26 7.18 14.14 -5.44
N VAL A 27 7.06 13.29 -4.42
CA VAL A 27 6.61 11.90 -4.61
C VAL A 27 5.08 11.83 -4.54
N ALA A 28 4.42 11.92 -5.70
CA ALA A 28 2.96 11.96 -5.78
C ALA A 28 2.27 10.59 -5.84
N PHE A 29 2.96 9.54 -6.30
CA PHE A 29 2.34 8.27 -6.64
C PHE A 29 2.90 7.10 -5.83
N LEU A 30 2.01 6.22 -5.39
CA LEU A 30 2.34 4.90 -4.89
C LEU A 30 1.84 3.86 -5.89
N VAL A 31 2.76 3.13 -6.52
CA VAL A 31 2.42 2.11 -7.51
C VAL A 31 2.36 0.74 -6.83
N GLN A 32 1.29 -0.02 -7.07
CA GLN A 32 1.13 -1.37 -6.55
C GLN A 32 0.91 -2.39 -7.68
N GLY A 33 1.53 -3.57 -7.52
CA GLY A 33 1.41 -4.69 -8.45
C GLY A 33 0.13 -5.52 -8.28
N THR A 34 -0.94 -4.95 -7.72
CA THR A 34 -2.22 -5.62 -7.45
C THR A 34 -2.79 -6.24 -8.73
N LEU A 35 -3.18 -7.53 -8.68
CA LEU A 35 -3.82 -8.26 -9.77
C LEU A 35 -5.33 -8.39 -9.55
N TYR A 36 -6.06 -8.84 -10.58
CA TYR A 36 -7.51 -9.03 -10.51
C TYR A 36 -7.95 -10.01 -9.41
N PRO A 37 -7.28 -11.15 -9.16
CA PRO A 37 -7.61 -12.02 -8.03
C PRO A 37 -7.56 -11.29 -6.67
N ASP A 38 -6.55 -10.45 -6.45
CA ASP A 38 -6.39 -9.66 -5.21
C ASP A 38 -7.57 -8.70 -5.00
N VAL A 39 -8.07 -8.10 -6.09
CA VAL A 39 -9.22 -7.19 -6.06
C VAL A 39 -10.50 -7.94 -5.67
N VAL A 40 -10.75 -9.11 -6.26
CA VAL A 40 -11.96 -9.93 -5.98
C VAL A 40 -11.96 -10.44 -4.54
N GLU A 41 -10.82 -10.93 -4.06
CA GLU A 41 -10.65 -11.36 -2.67
C GLU A 41 -10.89 -10.23 -1.66
N SER A 42 -10.66 -8.98 -2.07
CA SER A 42 -10.86 -7.81 -1.23
C SER A 42 -12.32 -7.30 -1.18
N GLY A 43 -13.14 -7.60 -2.19
CA GLY A 43 -14.50 -7.07 -2.36
C GLY A 43 -15.64 -7.94 -1.80
N GLY A 44 -15.39 -9.22 -1.50
CA GLY A 44 -16.43 -10.20 -1.18
C GLY A 44 -16.55 -10.59 0.30
N GLY A 45 -17.37 -9.87 1.08
CA GLY A 45 -17.94 -10.38 2.34
C GLY A 45 -17.44 -9.72 3.63
N THR A 46 -18.21 -9.88 4.71
CA THR A 46 -18.12 -9.22 6.05
C THR A 46 -16.86 -9.56 6.87
N GLY A 47 -15.72 -9.83 6.21
CA GLY A 47 -14.41 -10.07 6.80
C GLY A 47 -13.23 -9.68 5.89
N THR A 48 -13.46 -9.20 4.66
CA THR A 48 -12.39 -8.91 3.68
C THR A 48 -11.64 -7.59 3.93
N ALA A 49 -12.22 -6.68 4.71
CA ALA A 49 -11.54 -5.45 5.15
C ALA A 49 -10.20 -5.74 5.88
N ASN A 50 -10.07 -6.89 6.54
CA ASN A 50 -8.83 -7.28 7.21
C ASN A 50 -7.71 -7.71 6.26
N ILE A 51 -8.03 -8.13 5.03
CA ILE A 51 -7.06 -8.62 4.05
C ILE A 51 -6.30 -7.44 3.41
N LYS A 52 -6.94 -6.27 3.29
CA LYS A 52 -6.30 -5.04 2.79
C LYS A 52 -5.25 -4.43 3.72
N SER A 53 -5.29 -4.74 5.03
CA SER A 53 -4.28 -4.27 5.99
C SER A 53 -2.85 -4.76 5.67
N HIS A 54 -2.71 -5.77 4.82
CA HIS A 54 -1.41 -6.33 4.43
C HIS A 54 -0.98 -6.04 2.98
N HIS A 55 -1.91 -5.63 2.11
CA HIS A 55 -1.62 -5.57 0.67
C HIS A 55 -1.86 -4.20 0.03
N ASN A 56 -2.80 -3.37 0.50
CA ASN A 56 -3.13 -2.09 -0.13
C ASN A 56 -3.09 -0.92 0.84
N VAL A 57 -1.92 -0.62 1.42
CA VAL A 57 -1.65 0.70 2.00
C VAL A 57 -2.47 1.04 3.27
N GLY A 58 -3.37 0.17 3.72
CA GLY A 58 -4.25 0.41 4.89
C GLY A 58 -3.54 0.50 6.25
N GLY A 59 -2.22 0.65 6.25
CA GLY A 59 -1.41 0.91 7.43
C GLY A 59 -0.41 2.06 7.25
N LEU A 60 -0.43 2.80 6.13
CA LEU A 60 0.37 4.03 6.05
C LEU A 60 -0.18 5.07 7.05
N PRO A 61 0.69 5.90 7.62
CA PRO A 61 0.29 7.06 8.40
C PRO A 61 -0.66 7.98 7.65
N ASP A 62 -1.59 8.60 8.39
CA ASP A 62 -2.60 9.52 7.83
C ASP A 62 -1.99 10.79 7.19
N ASP A 63 -0.73 11.11 7.51
CA ASP A 63 0.04 12.24 7.00
C ASP A 63 0.81 11.94 5.71
N ILE A 64 0.80 10.70 5.23
CA ILE A 64 1.39 10.31 3.95
C ILE A 64 0.32 10.24 2.87
N GLU A 65 0.24 11.28 2.04
CA GLU A 65 -0.67 11.36 0.91
C GLU A 65 -0.01 10.87 -0.38
N PHE A 66 -0.45 9.70 -0.87
CA PHE A 66 -0.11 9.22 -2.22
C PHE A 66 -1.35 9.01 -3.06
N GLN A 67 -1.25 9.31 -4.35
CA GLN A 67 -2.17 8.80 -5.34
C GLN A 67 -1.81 7.34 -5.68
N LEU A 68 -2.73 6.42 -5.35
CA LEU A 68 -2.54 5.00 -5.61
C LEU A 68 -2.70 4.67 -7.11
N VAL A 69 -1.75 3.93 -7.68
CA VAL A 69 -1.75 3.49 -9.08
C VAL A 69 -1.58 1.96 -9.14
N GLU A 70 -2.60 1.26 -9.64
CA GLU A 70 -2.62 -0.21 -9.73
C GLU A 70 -2.77 -0.67 -11.19
N PRO A 71 -1.71 -0.63 -12.01
CA PRO A 71 -1.82 -0.80 -13.46
C PRO A 71 -2.20 -2.23 -13.86
N LEU A 72 -1.96 -3.21 -12.98
CA LEU A 72 -2.19 -4.63 -13.26
C LEU A 72 -3.54 -5.15 -12.70
N ARG A 73 -4.37 -4.29 -12.10
CA ARG A 73 -5.58 -4.67 -11.36
C ARG A 73 -6.65 -5.41 -12.17
N GLN A 74 -6.53 -5.41 -13.50
CA GLN A 74 -7.43 -6.08 -14.43
C GLN A 74 -6.81 -7.33 -15.07
N LEU A 75 -5.57 -7.69 -14.70
CA LEU A 75 -4.84 -8.83 -15.23
C LEU A 75 -4.95 -10.04 -14.29
N PHE A 76 -4.83 -11.23 -14.87
CA PHE A 76 -4.85 -12.52 -14.17
C PHE A 76 -3.45 -13.13 -14.06
#